data_AF-A0A8T6X4K4-F1
#
_entry.id   AF-A0A8T6X4K4-F1
#
_cell.length_a   1.000
_cell.length_b   1.000
_cell.length_c   1.000
_cell.angle_alpha   90.00
_cell.angle_beta   90.00
_cell.angle_gamma   90.00
#
_symmetry.space_group_name_H-M   'P 1'
#
loop_
_entity.id
_entity.type
_entity.pdbx_description
1 polymer ?
#
loop_
_entity_poly.entity_id
_entity_poly.type
_entity_poly.pdbx_seq_one_letter_code
_entity_poly.pdbx_strand_id
1 'polypeptide(L)' 'MGPSLADIGAGAGERVEGLTAEEYIEQSIRDPDAYVVEGYAGGIMPPWGEILGDDQIDALVAYLLTLNG' A
#
# COMPACT_ATOMS: atom_id res chain seq x y z
N MET A 1 14.20 -3.89 -3.09
CA MET A 1 13.48 -4.04 -4.36
C MET A 1 12.04 -4.34 -3.99
N GLY A 2 11.08 -3.57 -4.53
CA GLY A 2 9.65 -3.67 -4.17
C GLY A 2 8.78 -3.72 -5.43
N PRO A 3 7.48 -4.02 -5.28
CA PRO A 3 6.55 -4.07 -6.40
C PRO A 3 6.42 -2.70 -7.08
N SER A 4 6.07 -2.71 -8.37
CA SER A 4 5.75 -1.49 -9.10
C SER A 4 4.51 -0.82 -8.51
N LEU A 5 4.55 0.51 -8.42
CA LEU A 5 3.42 1.33 -7.99
C LEU A 5 2.64 1.96 -9.15
N ALA A 6 3.07 1.76 -10.41
CA ALA A 6 2.49 2.43 -11.57
C ALA A 6 0.98 2.17 -11.76
N ASP A 7 0.52 0.96 -11.41
CA ASP A 7 -0.86 0.52 -11.61
C ASP A 7 -1.53 0.17 -10.27
N ILE A 8 -0.99 0.68 -9.17
CA ILE A 8 -1.44 0.27 -7.83
C ILE A 8 -2.88 0.68 -7.56
N GLY A 9 -3.35 1.80 -8.11
CA GLY A 9 -4.73 2.26 -7.94
C GLY A 9 -5.75 1.30 -8.53
N ALA A 10 -5.42 0.65 -9.65
CA ALA A 10 -6.28 -0.35 -10.28
C ALA A 10 -6.14 -1.74 -9.63
N GLY A 11 -4.91 -2.17 -9.32
CA GLY A 11 -4.65 -3.54 -8.87
C GLY A 11 -4.71 -3.78 -7.36
N ALA A 12 -4.72 -2.73 -6.52
CA ALA A 12 -4.67 -2.88 -5.07
C ALA A 12 -5.84 -3.65 -4.47
N GLY A 13 -7.07 -3.41 -4.95
CA GLY A 13 -8.27 -4.09 -4.44
C GLY A 13 -8.33 -5.59 -4.77
N GLU A 14 -7.44 -6.09 -5.62
CA GLU A 14 -7.39 -7.51 -5.99
C GLU A 14 -6.38 -8.30 -5.15
N ARG A 15 -5.58 -7.64 -4.29
CA ARG A 15 -4.49 -8.29 -3.55
C ARG A 15 -4.95 -9.06 -2.33
N VAL A 16 -5.96 -8.56 -1.63
CA VAL A 16 -6.50 -9.15 -0.40
C VAL A 16 -8.02 -9.18 -0.51
N GLU A 17 -8.60 -10.38 -0.43
CA GLU A 17 -10.05 -10.56 -0.47
C GLU A 17 -10.72 -9.79 0.67
N GLY A 18 -11.70 -8.95 0.33
CA GLY A 18 -12.47 -8.18 1.30
C GLY A 18 -11.89 -6.79 1.62
N LEU A 19 -10.72 -6.43 1.10
CA LEU A 19 -10.21 -5.05 1.16
C LEU A 19 -10.46 -4.31 -0.16
N THR A 20 -10.82 -3.04 -0.04
CA THR A 20 -10.76 -2.09 -1.15
C THR A 20 -9.31 -1.72 -1.48
N ALA A 21 -9.09 -1.09 -2.63
CA ALA A 21 -7.78 -0.56 -3.00
C ALA A 21 -7.23 0.43 -1.96
N GLU A 22 -8.10 1.30 -1.44
CA GLU A 22 -7.77 2.28 -0.41
C GLU A 22 -7.29 1.60 0.87
N GLU A 23 -8.10 0.68 1.41
CA GLU A 23 -7.78 -0.05 2.64
C GLU A 23 -6.50 -0.88 2.51
N TYR A 24 -6.28 -1.52 1.35
CA TYR A 24 -5.05 -2.25 1.08
C TYR A 24 -3.81 -1.35 1.10
N ILE A 25 -3.89 -0.19 0.42
CA ILE A 25 -2.76 0.75 0.33
C ILE A 25 -2.47 1.34 1.71
N GLU A 26 -3.50 1.75 2.45
CA GLU A 26 -3.34 2.27 3.80
C GLU A 26 -2.71 1.23 4.73
N GLN A 27 -3.24 0.00 4.75
CA GLN A 27 -2.67 -1.10 5.53
C GLN A 27 -1.20 -1.33 5.15
N SER A 28 -0.87 -1.35 3.86
CA SER A 28 0.50 -1.58 3.39
C SER A 28 1.48 -0.48 3.84
N ILE A 29 1.01 0.74 4.10
CA ILE A 29 1.83 1.84 4.60
C ILE A 29 2.00 1.75 6.12
N ARG A 30 0.93 1.42 6.85
CA ARG A 30 0.91 1.38 8.33
C ARG A 30 1.50 0.08 8.88
N ASP A 31 1.15 -1.05 8.30
CA ASP A 31 1.55 -2.41 8.66
C ASP A 31 1.96 -3.21 7.41
N PRO A 32 3.14 -2.92 6.83
CA PRO A 32 3.59 -3.51 5.57
C PRO A 32 3.77 -5.03 5.59
N ASP A 33 3.91 -5.63 6.77
CA ASP A 33 4.05 -7.08 6.92
C ASP A 33 2.70 -7.80 7.09
N ALA A 34 1.58 -7.06 7.19
CA ALA A 34 0.22 -7.64 7.18
C ALA A 34 -0.08 -8.38 5.86
N TYR A 35 0.48 -7.88 4.75
CA TYR A 35 0.45 -8.55 3.47
C TYR A 35 1.72 -8.25 2.67
N VAL A 36 2.45 -9.31 2.33
CA VAL A 36 3.61 -9.24 1.45
C VAL A 36 3.26 -9.83 0.09
N VAL A 37 3.41 -9.04 -0.96
CA VAL A 37 3.17 -9.48 -2.35
C VAL A 37 4.08 -10.67 -2.67
N GLU A 38 3.51 -11.70 -3.31
CA GLU A 38 4.26 -12.89 -3.72
C GLU A 38 5.52 -12.53 -4.52
N GLY A 39 6.64 -13.17 -4.17
CA GLY A 39 7.95 -12.91 -4.79
C GLY A 39 8.74 -11.76 -4.18
N TYR A 40 8.19 -11.04 -3.19
CA TYR A 40 8.92 -10.03 -2.40
C TYR A 40 9.23 -10.52 -0.99
N ALA A 41 10.28 -9.95 -0.40
CA ALA A 41 10.68 -10.24 0.97
C ALA A 41 10.00 -9.28 1.96
N GLY A 42 9.40 -9.84 3.01
CA GLY A 42 8.88 -9.09 4.16
C GLY A 42 9.98 -8.50 5.02
N GLY A 43 9.62 -7.58 5.91
CA GLY A 43 10.52 -6.88 6.83
C GLY A 43 11.47 -5.87 6.15
N ILE A 44 11.30 -5.62 4.84
CA ILE A 44 12.09 -4.62 4.10
C ILE A 44 11.42 -3.25 4.13
N MET A 45 10.09 -3.22 4.02
CA MET A 45 9.33 -1.97 4.07
C MET A 45 9.14 -1.57 5.54
N PRO A 46 9.58 -0.36 5.95
CA PRO A 46 9.33 0.13 7.30
C PRO A 46 7.85 0.45 7.51
N PRO A 47 7.33 0.32 8.73
CA PRO A 47 6.00 0.83 9.07
C PRO A 47 6.04 2.36 9.14
N TRP A 48 5.37 3.02 8.20
CA TRP A 48 5.42 4.48 8.08
C TRP A 48 4.32 5.20 8.87
N GLY A 49 3.40 4.45 9.48
CA GLY A 49 2.25 4.94 10.26
C GLY A 49 2.59 6.11 11.18
N GLU A 50 3.49 5.85 12.12
CA GLU A 50 3.91 6.83 13.15
C GLU A 50 4.80 7.96 12.61
N ILE A 51 5.51 7.71 11.50
CA ILE A 51 6.47 8.67 10.94
C ILE A 51 5.74 9.75 10.14
N LEU A 52 4.74 9.35 9.37
CA LEU A 52 3.98 10.23 8.49
C LEU A 52 2.76 10.84 9.20
N GLY A 53 2.12 10.08 10.08
CA GLY A 53 0.85 10.46 10.69
C GLY A 53 -0.31 10.43 9.68
N ASP A 54 -1.53 10.62 10.19
CA ASP A 54 -2.75 10.34 9.44
C ASP A 54 -2.91 11.23 8.19
N ASP A 55 -2.76 12.55 8.31
CA ASP A 55 -2.92 13.48 7.18
C ASP A 55 -2.00 13.17 5.98
N GLN A 56 -0.75 12.76 6.26
CA GLN A 56 0.22 12.43 5.22
C GLN A 56 -0.05 11.06 4.60
N ILE A 57 -0.55 10.12 5.39
CA ILE A 57 -0.97 8.80 4.90
C ILE A 57 -2.17 8.96 3.99
N ASP A 58 -3.20 9.70 4.41
CA ASP A 58 -4.39 9.94 3.61
C ASP A 58 -4.03 10.61 2.27
N ALA A 59 -3.14 11.62 2.29
CA ALA A 59 -2.66 12.27 1.08
C ALA A 59 -1.88 11.32 0.16
N LEU A 60 -1.06 10.44 0.74
CA LEU A 60 -0.29 9.45 -0.02
C LEU A 60 -1.20 8.37 -0.62
N VAL A 61 -2.17 7.87 0.15
CA VAL A 61 -3.18 6.90 -0.32
C VAL A 61 -3.96 7.51 -1.47
N ALA A 62 -4.46 8.74 -1.32
CA ALA A 62 -5.19 9.44 -2.37
C ALA A 62 -4.35 9.58 -3.65
N TYR A 63 -3.07 9.94 -3.52
CA TYR A 63 -2.16 10.01 -4.66
C TYR A 63 -1.96 8.64 -5.35
N LEU A 64 -1.71 7.59 -4.58
CA LEU A 64 -1.48 6.23 -5.10
C LEU A 64 -2.72 5.66 -5.81
N LEU A 65 -3.91 6.01 -5.35
CA LEU A 65 -5.17 5.65 -6.01
C LEU A 65 -5.35 6.32 -7.39
N THR A 66 -4.61 7.38 -7.69
CA THR A 66 -4.62 8.01 -9.03
C THR A 66 -3.73 7.29 -10.05
N LEU A 67 -2.90 6.34 -9.61
CA LEU A 67 -1.92 5.65 -10.45
C LEU A 67 -2.53 4.39 -11.11
N ASN A 68 -2.98 4.55 -12.36
CA ASN A 68 -3.67 3.53 -13.16
C ASN A 68 -3.03 3.39 -14.56
N GLY A 69 -1.73 3.08 -14.64
CA GLY A 69 -0.97 3.04 -15.91
C GLY A 69 -1.50 2.10 -16.99
#